data_AF-A0A840D3M4-F1
#
_entry.id   AF-A0A840D3M4-F1
#
_cell.length_a   1.000
_cell.length_b   1.000
_cell.length_c   1.000
_cell.angle_alpha   90.00
_cell.angle_beta   90.00
_cell.angle_gamma   90.00
#
_symmetry.space_group_name_H-M   'P 1'
#
loop_
_entity.id
_entity.type
_entity.pdbx_description
1 polymer ?
#
loop_
_entity_poly.entity_id
_entity_poly.type
_entity_poly.pdbx_seq_one_letter_code
_entity_poly.pdbx_strand_id
1 'polypeptide(L)'
;MKTIQDFGISYKERVENAIQKFQLGKGVLLVDDEDRENEGDIIFPAATVTVKDIALMIRECSGIICLCLTPEKSEHLDLYPMVSHNTSKNQTAFTISIEAKDGVTTGVSASDRLQTIRTAVAADAQPSDLSHPGHVFPLIAQENGVFERRGHTEGSIDLSRLAGLGDSAVLCELTNEDGTMARLPEIIDFADRHDMTVVSIDDIVKYRTLINDRVVLNEVKTKEYKNIFVG
;
A
#
# COMPACT_ATOMS: atom_id res chain seq x y z
N MET A 1 12.16 -25.16 -6.74
CA MET A 1 11.67 -23.86 -7.25
C MET A 1 11.17 -23.11 -6.03
N LYS A 2 11.62 -21.86 -5.83
CA LYS A 2 11.13 -21.06 -4.71
C LYS A 2 9.66 -20.72 -4.91
N THR A 3 8.93 -20.58 -3.82
CA THR A 3 7.50 -20.24 -3.82
C THR A 3 7.24 -19.19 -2.76
N ILE A 4 6.03 -18.63 -2.74
CA ILE A 4 5.63 -17.69 -1.68
C ILE A 4 5.74 -18.31 -0.26
N GLN A 5 5.73 -19.64 -0.13
CA GLN A 5 5.89 -20.34 1.15
C GLN A 5 7.28 -20.15 1.77
N ASP A 6 8.30 -19.80 0.97
CA ASP A 6 9.64 -19.48 1.46
C ASP A 6 9.66 -18.19 2.29
N PHE A 7 8.63 -17.34 2.16
CA PHE A 7 8.44 -16.10 2.91
C PHE A 7 7.50 -16.26 4.12
N GLY A 8 7.06 -17.49 4.40
CA GLY A 8 6.16 -17.85 5.49
C GLY A 8 5.25 -19.00 5.07
N ILE A 9 5.17 -20.04 5.90
CA ILE A 9 4.49 -21.30 5.55
C ILE A 9 2.97 -21.08 5.54
N SER A 10 2.48 -20.21 6.42
CA SER A 10 1.05 -19.85 6.50
C SER A 10 0.79 -18.41 6.05
N TYR A 11 -0.46 -18.11 5.69
CA TYR A 11 -0.91 -16.74 5.41
C TYR A 11 -0.62 -15.80 6.61
N LYS A 12 -0.73 -16.34 7.82
CA LYS A 12 -0.48 -15.61 9.06
C LYS A 12 0.99 -15.20 9.17
N GLU A 13 1.89 -16.15 8.98
CA GLU A 13 3.33 -15.89 9.01
C GLU A 13 3.75 -14.90 7.94
N ARG A 14 3.21 -15.00 6.71
CA ARG A 14 3.54 -14.06 5.63
C ARG A 14 3.11 -12.63 5.96
N VAL A 15 1.92 -12.44 6.52
CA VAL A 15 1.45 -11.10 6.94
C VAL A 15 2.25 -10.60 8.15
N GLU A 16 2.54 -11.45 9.14
CA GLU A 16 3.38 -11.09 10.28
C GLU A 16 4.81 -10.71 9.87
N ASN A 17 5.38 -11.40 8.88
CA ASN A 17 6.67 -11.05 8.29
C ASN A 17 6.61 -9.73 7.52
N ALA A 18 5.54 -9.47 6.77
CA ALA A 18 5.34 -8.19 6.08
C ALA A 18 5.25 -7.02 7.05
N ILE A 19 4.51 -7.18 8.15
CA ILE A 19 4.43 -6.20 9.25
C ILE A 19 5.82 -5.92 9.82
N GLN A 20 6.61 -6.97 10.10
CA GLN A 20 7.97 -6.80 10.63
C GLN A 20 8.89 -6.08 9.65
N LYS A 21 8.82 -6.40 8.35
CA LYS A 21 9.61 -5.70 7.31
C LYS A 21 9.28 -4.21 7.28
N PHE A 22 7.99 -3.86 7.29
CA PHE A 22 7.54 -2.47 7.35
C PHE A 22 8.05 -1.75 8.61
N GLN A 23 7.95 -2.37 9.78
CA GLN A 23 8.47 -1.81 11.03
C GLN A 23 9.99 -1.61 11.03
N LEU A 24 10.72 -2.40 10.25
CA LEU A 24 12.17 -2.25 10.01
C LEU A 24 12.50 -1.27 8.88
N GLY A 25 11.50 -0.60 8.28
CA GLY A 25 11.70 0.33 7.17
C GLY A 25 12.05 -0.35 5.84
N LYS A 26 11.69 -1.62 5.66
CA LYS A 26 11.92 -2.39 4.43
C LYS A 26 10.64 -2.51 3.61
N GLY A 27 10.80 -2.66 2.31
CA GLY A 27 9.70 -2.88 1.38
C GLY A 27 9.10 -4.28 1.47
N VAL A 28 7.89 -4.42 0.96
CA VAL A 28 7.16 -5.68 0.81
C VAL A 28 6.71 -5.79 -0.64
N LEU A 29 6.78 -7.00 -1.21
CA LEU A 29 6.17 -7.32 -2.48
C LEU A 29 4.76 -7.88 -2.21
N LEU A 30 3.74 -7.16 -2.65
CA LEU A 30 2.36 -7.60 -2.56
C LEU A 30 1.92 -8.12 -3.92
N VAL A 31 1.37 -9.33 -3.94
CA VAL A 31 0.83 -9.95 -5.16
C VAL A 31 -0.68 -10.10 -5.05
N ASP A 32 -1.38 -9.98 -6.17
CA ASP A 32 -2.81 -10.26 -6.27
C ASP A 32 -3.11 -11.61 -6.93
N ASP A 33 -4.40 -11.89 -7.13
CA ASP A 33 -4.86 -13.17 -7.66
C ASP A 33 -4.52 -13.29 -9.17
N GLU A 34 -4.18 -14.51 -9.64
CA GLU A 34 -3.76 -14.76 -11.05
C GLU A 34 -4.82 -14.37 -12.09
N ASP A 35 -6.10 -14.34 -11.70
CA ASP A 35 -7.24 -13.98 -12.54
C ASP A 35 -7.57 -12.47 -12.53
N ARG A 36 -6.83 -11.67 -11.76
CA ARG A 36 -6.99 -10.20 -11.65
C ARG A 36 -5.93 -9.43 -12.46
N GLU A 37 -4.83 -9.00 -11.82
CA GLU A 37 -3.67 -8.35 -12.48
C GLU A 37 -2.52 -9.37 -12.69
N ASN A 38 -2.38 -10.33 -11.75
CA ASN A 38 -1.28 -11.30 -11.69
C ASN A 38 0.09 -10.61 -11.57
N GLU A 39 0.12 -9.45 -10.91
CA GLU A 39 1.30 -8.57 -10.79
C GLU A 39 1.81 -8.55 -9.36
N GLY A 40 2.99 -7.94 -9.17
CA GLY A 40 3.57 -7.71 -7.85
C GLY A 40 4.02 -6.27 -7.70
N ASP A 41 3.53 -5.62 -6.65
CA ASP A 41 3.86 -4.24 -6.35
C ASP A 41 4.89 -4.19 -5.22
N ILE A 42 5.93 -3.37 -5.39
CA ILE A 42 6.76 -2.98 -4.26
C ILE A 42 5.98 -1.94 -3.45
N ILE A 43 5.80 -2.18 -2.16
CA ILE A 43 5.09 -1.28 -1.25
C ILE A 43 5.98 -0.84 -0.10
N PHE A 44 5.84 0.42 0.28
CA PHE A 44 6.37 0.98 1.53
C PHE A 44 5.29 1.79 2.25
N PRO A 45 5.26 1.80 3.59
CA PRO A 45 4.52 2.82 4.34
C PRO A 45 5.02 4.21 3.96
N ALA A 46 4.10 5.14 3.67
CA ALA A 46 4.49 6.51 3.29
C ALA A 46 5.25 7.21 4.44
N ALA A 47 5.00 6.79 5.69
CA ALA A 47 5.69 7.27 6.87
C ALA A 47 7.18 6.92 6.93
N THR A 48 7.63 5.83 6.29
CA THR A 48 9.01 5.33 6.43
C THR A 48 9.80 5.29 5.11
N VAL A 49 9.12 5.41 3.96
CA VAL A 49 9.76 5.41 2.64
C VAL A 49 10.86 6.50 2.53
N THR A 50 11.99 6.13 1.91
CA THR A 50 13.17 6.98 1.75
C THR A 50 13.45 7.32 0.29
N VAL A 51 14.37 8.27 0.05
CA VAL A 51 14.79 8.63 -1.33
C VAL A 51 15.37 7.42 -2.07
N LYS A 52 16.06 6.52 -1.36
CA LYS A 52 16.63 5.31 -1.97
C LYS A 52 15.54 4.34 -2.41
N ASP A 53 14.46 4.24 -1.65
CA ASP A 53 13.32 3.38 -1.99
C ASP A 53 12.56 3.91 -3.20
N ILE A 54 12.32 5.23 -3.26
CA ILE A 54 11.74 5.86 -4.45
C ILE A 54 12.66 5.70 -5.67
N ALA A 55 13.98 5.84 -5.50
CA ALA A 55 14.92 5.60 -6.59
C ALA A 55 14.93 4.14 -7.06
N LEU A 56 14.76 3.18 -6.14
CA LEU A 56 14.61 1.76 -6.46
C LEU A 56 13.32 1.53 -7.27
N MET A 57 12.19 2.08 -6.85
CA MET A 57 10.93 2.00 -7.60
C MET A 57 11.07 2.60 -9.01
N ILE A 58 11.73 3.76 -9.16
CA ILE A 58 11.95 4.35 -10.50
C ILE A 58 12.80 3.42 -11.39
N ARG A 59 13.73 2.67 -10.80
CA ARG A 59 14.67 1.83 -11.54
C ARG A 59 14.07 0.47 -11.94
N GLU A 60 13.29 -0.13 -11.04
CA GLU A 60 12.89 -1.54 -11.11
C GLU A 60 11.39 -1.72 -11.36
N CYS A 61 10.60 -0.66 -11.28
CA CYS A 61 9.15 -0.70 -11.49
C CYS A 61 8.72 0.10 -12.72
N SER A 62 7.41 0.19 -12.95
CA SER A 62 6.77 0.92 -14.04
C SER A 62 7.15 2.42 -14.10
N GLY A 63 7.59 2.97 -12.97
CA GLY A 63 7.85 4.39 -12.77
C GLY A 63 6.59 5.21 -12.45
N ILE A 64 5.39 4.61 -12.49
CA ILE A 64 4.12 5.20 -12.08
C ILE A 64 3.97 5.00 -10.56
N ILE A 65 4.72 5.80 -9.81
CA ILE A 65 4.71 5.71 -8.34
C ILE A 65 3.41 6.29 -7.81
N CYS A 66 2.64 5.45 -7.15
CA CYS A 66 1.34 5.80 -6.62
C CYS A 66 1.38 6.02 -5.11
N LEU A 67 0.56 6.96 -4.62
CA LEU A 67 0.37 7.24 -3.20
C LEU A 67 -1.05 6.81 -2.79
N CYS A 68 -1.16 5.73 -2.05
CA CYS A 68 -2.44 5.25 -1.52
C CYS A 68 -2.86 6.11 -0.33
N LEU A 69 -4.05 6.69 -0.41
CA LEU A 69 -4.67 7.54 0.61
C LEU A 69 -6.03 6.98 0.99
N THR A 70 -6.47 7.31 2.21
CA THR A 70 -7.86 7.07 2.61
C THR A 70 -8.80 8.07 1.94
N PRO A 71 -10.12 7.76 1.86
CA PRO A 71 -11.11 8.71 1.38
C PRO A 71 -11.05 10.06 2.12
N GLU A 72 -10.91 10.03 3.46
CA GLU A 72 -10.87 11.24 4.30
C GLU A 72 -9.63 12.08 4.00
N LYS A 73 -8.47 11.45 3.80
CA LYS A 73 -7.24 12.18 3.47
C LYS A 73 -7.31 12.79 2.08
N SER A 74 -7.91 12.08 1.13
CA SER A 74 -8.15 12.58 -0.24
C SER A 74 -9.11 13.77 -0.24
N GLU A 75 -10.22 13.68 0.50
CA GLU A 75 -11.20 14.76 0.64
C GLU A 75 -10.59 15.99 1.32
N HIS A 76 -9.82 15.79 2.40
CA HIS A 76 -9.13 16.87 3.11
C HIS A 76 -8.13 17.63 2.23
N LEU A 77 -7.49 16.94 1.28
CA LEU A 77 -6.53 17.52 0.33
C LEU A 77 -7.19 18.04 -0.96
N ASP A 78 -8.52 18.02 -1.07
CA ASP A 78 -9.27 18.43 -2.27
C ASP A 78 -8.88 17.63 -3.53
N LEU A 79 -8.54 16.35 -3.35
CA LEU A 79 -8.11 15.46 -4.43
C LEU A 79 -9.31 14.74 -5.04
N TYR A 80 -9.73 15.22 -6.21
CA TYR A 80 -10.85 14.66 -6.97
C TYR A 80 -10.42 13.50 -7.89
N PRO A 81 -11.33 12.56 -8.21
CA PRO A 81 -11.09 11.55 -9.23
C PRO A 81 -10.60 12.17 -10.54
N MET A 82 -9.61 11.53 -11.18
CA MET A 82 -8.99 12.03 -12.41
C MET A 82 -10.00 12.15 -13.57
N VAL A 83 -11.00 11.29 -13.59
CA VAL A 83 -12.05 11.24 -14.61
C VAL A 83 -13.42 11.13 -13.96
N SER A 84 -14.44 11.73 -14.59
CA SER A 84 -15.83 11.67 -14.10
C SER A 84 -16.48 10.29 -14.29
N HIS A 85 -16.02 9.51 -15.27
CA HIS A 85 -16.51 8.15 -15.54
C HIS A 85 -15.33 7.21 -15.76
N ASN A 86 -15.00 6.41 -14.74
CA ASN A 86 -13.90 5.46 -14.79
C ASN A 86 -14.30 4.20 -15.59
N THR A 87 -13.60 3.96 -16.69
CA THR A 87 -13.82 2.81 -17.59
C THR A 87 -12.65 1.83 -17.57
N SER A 88 -11.70 2.00 -16.66
CA SER A 88 -10.57 1.08 -16.51
C SER A 88 -11.05 -0.30 -16.04
N LYS A 89 -10.35 -1.36 -16.49
CA LYS A 89 -10.68 -2.76 -16.17
C LYS A 89 -10.90 -2.98 -14.67
N ASN A 90 -9.99 -2.43 -13.86
CA ASN A 90 -9.94 -2.65 -12.41
C ASN A 90 -10.53 -1.48 -11.60
N GLN A 91 -11.15 -0.51 -12.28
CA GLN A 91 -11.73 0.70 -11.67
C GLN A 91 -10.73 1.39 -10.72
N THR A 92 -9.46 1.43 -11.11
CA THR A 92 -8.38 1.99 -10.28
C THR A 92 -8.65 3.46 -9.99
N ALA A 93 -8.74 3.81 -8.72
CA ALA A 93 -9.27 5.09 -8.25
C ALA A 93 -8.21 6.20 -8.22
N PHE A 94 -7.65 6.51 -9.38
CA PHE A 94 -6.73 7.64 -9.54
C PHE A 94 -7.40 8.98 -9.26
N THR A 95 -6.72 9.84 -8.51
CA THR A 95 -7.05 11.26 -8.41
C THR A 95 -6.29 12.06 -9.46
N ILE A 96 -6.55 13.36 -9.55
CA ILE A 96 -5.60 14.29 -10.18
C ILE A 96 -4.20 14.11 -9.57
N SER A 97 -3.17 14.11 -10.43
CA SER A 97 -1.76 13.98 -10.01
C SER A 97 -1.32 15.18 -9.18
N ILE A 98 -0.34 14.98 -8.29
CA ILE A 98 0.10 15.99 -7.32
C ILE A 98 1.60 16.25 -7.42
N GLU A 99 1.99 17.47 -7.04
CA GLU A 99 3.37 17.89 -6.78
C GLU A 99 3.41 18.75 -5.52
N ALA A 100 4.43 18.62 -4.66
CA ALA A 100 4.64 19.60 -3.60
C ALA A 100 4.88 20.99 -4.22
N LYS A 101 4.29 22.01 -3.61
CA LYS A 101 4.47 23.40 -4.05
C LYS A 101 5.86 23.95 -3.74
N ASP A 102 6.42 23.52 -2.61
CA ASP A 102 7.72 23.95 -2.09
C ASP A 102 8.64 22.74 -1.86
N GLY A 103 9.96 23.00 -1.90
CA GLY A 103 10.97 21.97 -1.63
C GLY A 103 11.25 21.01 -2.79
N VAL A 104 10.69 21.28 -3.97
CA VAL A 104 10.94 20.54 -5.22
C VAL A 104 11.45 21.48 -6.32
N THR A 105 11.94 20.89 -7.41
CA THR A 105 12.35 21.64 -8.60
C THR A 105 11.42 21.34 -9.78
N THR A 106 11.50 20.14 -10.30
CA THR A 106 10.71 19.67 -11.45
C THR A 106 9.70 18.60 -11.03
N GLY A 107 9.84 18.04 -9.83
CA GLY A 107 8.92 17.05 -9.30
C GLY A 107 9.30 15.60 -9.57
N VAL A 108 10.05 15.35 -10.65
CA VAL A 108 10.24 13.97 -11.16
C VAL A 108 11.36 13.20 -10.47
N SER A 109 12.28 13.89 -9.78
CA SER A 109 13.42 13.27 -9.09
C SER A 109 12.95 12.38 -7.93
N ALA A 110 13.74 11.38 -7.52
CA ALA A 110 13.38 10.55 -6.37
C ALA A 110 13.21 11.37 -5.07
N SER A 111 14.01 12.43 -4.90
CA SER A 111 13.89 13.35 -3.77
C SER A 111 12.65 14.23 -3.88
N ASP A 112 12.33 14.71 -5.09
CA ASP A 112 11.19 15.58 -5.33
C ASP A 112 9.88 14.80 -5.13
N ARG A 113 9.77 13.59 -5.69
CA ARG A 113 8.62 12.70 -5.46
C ARG A 113 8.45 12.35 -3.99
N LEU A 114 9.55 12.07 -3.27
CA LEU A 114 9.47 11.85 -1.83
C LEU A 114 8.96 13.09 -1.10
N GLN A 115 9.46 14.28 -1.45
CA GLN A 115 9.00 15.54 -0.86
C GLN A 115 7.49 15.72 -1.10
N THR A 116 7.00 15.47 -2.32
CA THR A 116 5.57 15.47 -2.67
C THR A 116 4.76 14.50 -1.82
N ILE A 117 5.24 13.26 -1.67
CA ILE A 117 4.60 12.25 -0.81
C ILE A 117 4.53 12.73 0.64
N ARG A 118 5.64 13.27 1.17
CA ARG A 118 5.72 13.78 2.56
C ARG A 118 4.81 14.96 2.80
N THR A 119 4.75 15.90 1.86
CA THR A 119 3.82 17.03 1.91
C THR A 119 2.38 16.53 1.94
N ALA A 120 2.00 15.59 1.07
CA ALA A 120 0.64 15.07 1.03
C ALA A 120 0.25 14.35 2.33
N VAL A 121 1.12 13.51 2.90
CA VAL A 121 0.78 12.71 4.10
C VAL A 121 1.01 13.43 5.43
N ALA A 122 1.53 14.67 5.42
CA ALA A 122 1.70 15.45 6.64
C ALA A 122 0.36 15.65 7.37
N ALA A 123 0.40 15.67 8.71
CA ALA A 123 -0.80 15.75 9.54
C ALA A 123 -1.54 17.09 9.36
N ASP A 124 -0.80 18.16 9.09
CA ASP A 124 -1.26 19.52 8.87
C ASP A 124 -1.38 19.90 7.38
N ALA A 125 -1.12 18.97 6.45
CA ALA A 125 -1.15 19.21 5.01
C ALA A 125 -2.46 19.89 4.58
N GLN A 126 -2.36 20.92 3.75
CA GLN A 126 -3.49 21.64 3.18
C GLN A 126 -3.52 21.45 1.66
N PRO A 127 -4.69 21.60 1.01
CA PRO A 127 -4.78 21.58 -0.46
C PRO A 127 -3.80 22.55 -1.14
N SER A 128 -3.55 23.71 -0.53
CA SER A 128 -2.64 24.75 -1.05
C SER A 128 -1.16 24.37 -1.07
N ASP A 129 -0.79 23.28 -0.40
CA ASP A 129 0.59 22.79 -0.33
C ASP A 129 0.93 21.90 -1.54
N LEU A 130 -0.09 21.52 -2.31
CA LEU A 130 0.03 20.70 -3.51
C LEU A 130 -0.34 21.51 -4.76
N SER A 131 0.41 21.26 -5.83
CA SER A 131 0.13 21.72 -7.19
C SER A 131 -0.42 20.57 -8.04
N HIS A 132 -1.18 20.92 -9.07
CA HIS A 132 -1.73 19.98 -10.05
C HIS A 132 -1.52 20.54 -11.48
N PRO A 133 -1.10 19.73 -12.46
CA PRO A 133 -0.68 18.33 -12.35
C PRO A 133 0.70 18.18 -11.67
N GLY A 134 1.17 16.93 -11.51
CA GLY A 134 2.47 16.59 -10.93
C GLY A 134 2.89 15.14 -11.24
N HIS A 135 3.93 14.65 -10.57
CA HIS A 135 4.59 13.36 -10.88
C HIS A 135 4.37 12.26 -9.83
N VAL A 136 3.53 12.51 -8.83
CA VAL A 136 3.01 11.49 -7.90
C VAL A 136 1.53 11.29 -8.18
N PHE A 137 1.09 10.04 -8.19
CA PHE A 137 -0.27 9.65 -8.59
C PHE A 137 -1.06 9.10 -7.40
N PRO A 138 -1.91 9.91 -6.73
CA PRO A 138 -2.65 9.38 -5.60
C PRO A 138 -3.76 8.41 -6.05
N LEU A 139 -3.97 7.40 -5.21
CA LEU A 139 -5.01 6.39 -5.34
C LEU A 139 -5.87 6.41 -4.07
N ILE A 140 -7.20 6.46 -4.24
CA ILE A 140 -8.13 6.41 -3.12
C ILE A 140 -8.46 4.95 -2.82
N ALA A 141 -8.13 4.48 -1.62
CA ALA A 141 -8.54 3.16 -1.16
C ALA A 141 -10.01 3.14 -0.74
N GLN A 142 -10.65 1.98 -0.85
CA GLN A 142 -11.96 1.75 -0.24
C GLN A 142 -11.88 1.75 1.30
N GLU A 143 -12.95 2.19 1.97
CA GLU A 143 -12.97 2.42 3.42
C GLU A 143 -12.69 1.12 4.20
N ASN A 144 -13.27 0.00 3.76
CA ASN A 144 -13.07 -1.30 4.41
C ASN A 144 -11.85 -2.09 3.86
N GLY A 145 -11.01 -1.47 3.05
CA GLY A 145 -9.78 -2.06 2.51
C GLY A 145 -10.05 -3.33 1.70
N VAL A 146 -9.25 -4.37 1.92
CA VAL A 146 -9.29 -5.59 1.09
C VAL A 146 -10.61 -6.37 1.18
N PHE A 147 -11.47 -6.07 2.16
CA PHE A 147 -12.80 -6.65 2.27
C PHE A 147 -13.81 -6.06 1.27
N GLU A 148 -13.56 -4.86 0.77
CA GLU A 148 -14.40 -4.19 -0.21
C GLU A 148 -13.81 -4.30 -1.61
N ARG A 149 -12.50 -4.09 -1.74
CA ARG A 149 -11.77 -4.23 -3.00
C ARG A 149 -10.45 -4.95 -2.80
N ARG A 150 -10.28 -6.08 -3.47
CA ARG A 150 -9.07 -6.92 -3.45
C ARG A 150 -7.97 -6.35 -4.35
N GLY A 151 -7.54 -5.12 -4.12
CA GLY A 151 -6.51 -4.46 -4.92
C GLY A 151 -5.27 -4.05 -4.13
N HIS A 152 -4.17 -3.78 -4.84
CA HIS A 152 -2.90 -3.34 -4.27
C HIS A 152 -3.05 -2.05 -3.45
N THR A 153 -3.93 -1.13 -3.87
CA THR A 153 -4.26 0.11 -3.12
C THR A 153 -4.74 -0.19 -1.71
N GLU A 154 -5.74 -1.06 -1.58
CA GLU A 154 -6.32 -1.45 -0.29
C GLU A 154 -5.35 -2.26 0.55
N GLY A 155 -4.68 -3.25 -0.05
CA GLY A 155 -3.70 -4.10 0.65
C GLY A 155 -2.53 -3.30 1.21
N SER A 156 -2.08 -2.26 0.50
CA SER A 156 -1.02 -1.36 0.94
C SER A 156 -1.38 -0.59 2.22
N ILE A 157 -2.58 0.01 2.27
CA ILE A 157 -3.06 0.72 3.45
C ILE A 157 -3.31 -0.25 4.60
N ASP A 158 -3.90 -1.41 4.34
CA ASP A 158 -4.16 -2.41 5.37
C ASP A 158 -2.87 -2.92 6.02
N LEU A 159 -1.82 -3.21 5.25
CA LEU A 159 -0.52 -3.59 5.80
C LEU A 159 0.12 -2.45 6.60
N SER A 160 0.04 -1.20 6.12
CA SER A 160 0.55 -0.04 6.85
C SER A 160 -0.15 0.14 8.21
N ARG A 161 -1.48 -0.01 8.24
CA ARG A 161 -2.30 0.00 9.47
C ARG A 161 -1.91 -1.13 10.42
N LEU A 162 -1.84 -2.36 9.91
CA LEU A 162 -1.44 -3.52 10.70
C LEU A 162 -0.03 -3.38 11.29
N ALA A 163 0.87 -2.68 10.61
CA ALA A 163 2.21 -2.38 11.09
C ALA A 163 2.26 -1.21 12.10
N GLY A 164 1.17 -0.46 12.26
CA GLY A 164 1.11 0.71 13.13
C GLY A 164 1.80 1.94 12.55
N LEU A 165 1.91 2.04 11.22
CA LEU A 165 2.67 3.08 10.51
C LEU A 165 1.77 4.11 9.79
N GLY A 166 0.47 4.08 10.09
CA GLY A 166 -0.52 5.04 9.62
C GLY A 166 -1.29 4.56 8.39
N ASP A 167 -2.08 5.47 7.83
CA ASP A 167 -3.13 5.17 6.85
C ASP A 167 -2.74 5.56 5.41
N SER A 168 -1.45 5.47 5.07
CA SER A 168 -0.96 5.80 3.73
C SER A 168 0.25 4.96 3.35
N ALA A 169 0.36 4.65 2.06
CA ALA A 169 1.42 3.80 1.53
C ALA A 169 1.79 4.23 0.10
N VAL A 170 2.99 3.87 -0.32
CA VAL A 170 3.51 4.10 -1.67
C VAL A 170 3.67 2.76 -2.35
N LEU A 171 3.20 2.64 -3.59
CA LEU A 171 3.32 1.42 -4.39
C LEU A 171 3.84 1.70 -5.81
N CYS A 172 4.44 0.70 -6.43
CA CYS A 172 4.80 0.70 -7.85
C CYS A 172 5.00 -0.74 -8.36
N GLU A 173 4.52 -1.03 -9.57
CA GLU A 173 4.44 -2.37 -10.14
C GLU A 173 5.80 -2.85 -10.65
N LEU A 174 6.31 -3.97 -10.15
CA LEU A 174 7.62 -4.50 -10.52
C LEU A 174 7.66 -4.90 -12.00
N THR A 175 8.68 -4.43 -12.72
CA THR A 175 8.78 -4.55 -14.17
C THR A 175 10.12 -5.18 -14.56
N ASN A 176 10.10 -6.14 -15.49
CA ASN A 176 11.30 -6.77 -16.02
C ASN A 176 12.05 -5.81 -16.96
N GLU A 177 13.35 -6.05 -17.18
CA GLU A 177 14.18 -5.23 -18.05
C GLU A 177 13.70 -5.18 -19.52
N ASP A 178 12.97 -6.21 -19.97
CA ASP A 178 12.37 -6.27 -21.31
C ASP A 178 11.04 -5.51 -21.43
N GLY A 179 10.58 -4.88 -20.34
CA GLY A 179 9.35 -4.11 -20.26
C GLY A 179 8.10 -4.95 -19.95
N THR A 180 8.22 -6.26 -19.78
CA THR A 180 7.11 -7.10 -19.29
C THR A 180 6.93 -6.97 -17.78
N MET A 181 5.73 -7.21 -17.28
CA MET A 181 5.49 -7.20 -15.83
C MET A 181 6.07 -8.44 -15.17
N ALA A 182 6.74 -8.27 -14.03
CA ALA A 182 7.31 -9.36 -13.26
C ALA A 182 6.20 -10.29 -12.75
N ARG A 183 6.41 -11.61 -12.81
CA ARG A 183 5.50 -12.61 -12.27
C ARG A 183 6.12 -13.23 -11.02
N LEU A 184 5.38 -14.13 -10.38
CA LEU A 184 5.76 -14.65 -9.06
C LEU A 184 7.21 -15.16 -8.98
N PRO A 185 7.77 -15.89 -9.97
CA PRO A 185 9.18 -16.29 -9.93
C PRO A 185 10.15 -15.10 -9.88
N GLU A 186 9.95 -14.09 -10.73
CA GLU A 186 10.81 -12.90 -10.77
C GLU A 186 10.64 -12.04 -9.50
N ILE A 187 9.42 -11.95 -8.98
CA ILE A 187 9.07 -11.25 -7.73
C ILE A 187 9.79 -11.89 -6.54
N ILE A 188 9.80 -13.22 -6.46
CA ILE A 188 10.50 -13.95 -5.39
C ILE A 188 12.01 -13.70 -5.46
N ASP A 189 12.60 -13.80 -6.65
CA ASP A 189 14.03 -13.55 -6.85
C ASP A 189 14.39 -12.09 -6.53
N PHE A 190 13.50 -11.14 -6.84
CA PHE A 190 13.67 -9.74 -6.45
C PHE A 190 13.60 -9.56 -4.93
N ALA A 191 12.60 -10.14 -4.27
CA ALA A 191 12.42 -10.01 -2.82
C ALA A 191 13.64 -10.52 -2.05
N ASP A 192 14.22 -11.65 -2.47
CA ASP A 192 15.45 -12.19 -1.87
C ASP A 192 16.66 -11.26 -2.04
N ARG A 193 16.86 -10.70 -3.25
CA ARG A 193 17.97 -9.79 -3.53
C ARG A 193 17.90 -8.48 -2.73
N HIS A 194 16.70 -8.01 -2.44
CA HIS A 194 16.45 -6.74 -1.78
C HIS A 194 16.05 -6.87 -0.30
N ASP A 195 16.14 -8.07 0.27
CA ASP A 195 15.78 -8.37 1.68
C ASP A 195 14.34 -7.93 2.03
N MET A 196 13.44 -8.12 1.08
CA MET A 196 12.00 -7.91 1.21
C MET A 196 11.30 -9.23 1.50
N THR A 197 9.98 -9.19 1.69
CA THR A 197 9.14 -10.38 1.81
C THR A 197 8.01 -10.32 0.80
N VAL A 198 7.43 -11.47 0.47
CA VAL A 198 6.27 -11.58 -0.42
C VAL A 198 5.02 -11.96 0.39
N VAL A 199 3.91 -11.29 0.12
CA VAL A 199 2.59 -11.57 0.71
C VAL A 199 1.50 -11.39 -0.34
N SER A 200 0.38 -12.11 -0.26
CA SER A 200 -0.73 -11.92 -1.20
C SER A 200 -1.88 -11.11 -0.60
N ILE A 201 -2.72 -10.53 -1.47
CA ILE A 201 -4.00 -9.93 -1.07
C ILE A 201 -4.86 -10.93 -0.29
N ASP A 202 -4.92 -12.19 -0.74
CA ASP A 202 -5.68 -13.24 -0.06
C ASP A 202 -5.15 -13.53 1.35
N ASP A 203 -3.83 -13.44 1.55
CA ASP A 203 -3.24 -13.58 2.89
C ASP A 203 -3.71 -12.46 3.83
N ILE A 204 -3.74 -11.22 3.35
CA ILE A 204 -4.21 -10.06 4.12
C ILE A 204 -5.68 -10.24 4.47
N VAL A 205 -6.52 -10.65 3.53
CA VAL A 205 -7.95 -10.92 3.77
C VAL A 205 -8.11 -11.95 4.89
N LYS A 206 -7.45 -13.12 4.78
CA LYS A 206 -7.52 -14.19 5.79
C LYS A 206 -6.99 -13.73 7.15
N TYR A 207 -5.92 -12.95 7.18
CA TYR A 207 -5.32 -12.43 8.40
C TYR A 207 -6.23 -11.41 9.10
N ARG A 208 -6.80 -10.45 8.35
CA ARG A 208 -7.73 -9.48 8.90
C ARG A 208 -9.01 -10.15 9.40
N THR A 209 -9.54 -11.18 8.71
CA THR A 209 -10.69 -11.95 9.20
C THR A 209 -10.39 -12.60 10.54
N LEU A 210 -9.22 -13.26 10.67
CA LEU A 210 -8.79 -13.88 11.93
C LEU A 210 -8.72 -12.87 13.09
N ILE A 211 -8.22 -11.66 12.84
CA ILE A 211 -8.15 -10.60 13.86
C ILE A 211 -9.55 -10.12 14.23
N ASN A 212 -10.41 -9.85 13.25
CA ASN A 212 -11.78 -9.39 13.48
C ASN A 212 -12.58 -10.39 14.32
N ASP A 213 -12.50 -11.69 14.00
CA ASP A 213 -13.18 -12.73 14.77
C ASP A 213 -12.72 -12.77 16.23
N ARG A 214 -11.42 -12.57 16.48
CA ARG A 214 -10.87 -12.49 17.85
C ARG A 214 -11.36 -11.26 18.60
N VAL A 215 -11.45 -10.12 17.95
CA VAL A 215 -11.99 -8.88 18.55
C VAL A 215 -13.46 -9.10 18.95
N VAL A 216 -14.29 -9.63 18.05
CA VAL A 216 -15.70 -9.92 18.31
C VAL A 216 -15.85 -10.90 19.48
N LEU A 217 -15.08 -12.00 19.50
CA LEU A 217 -15.13 -12.98 20.60
C LEU A 217 -14.72 -12.36 21.95
N ASN A 218 -13.74 -11.47 21.97
CA ASN A 218 -13.30 -10.79 23.19
C ASN A 218 -14.36 -9.78 23.68
N GLU A 219 -15.04 -9.07 22.78
CA GLU A 219 -16.14 -8.18 23.15
C GLU A 219 -17.35 -8.95 23.72
N VAL A 220 -17.72 -10.09 23.11
CA VAL A 220 -18.79 -10.96 23.61
C VAL A 220 -18.45 -11.47 25.00
N LYS A 221 -17.24 -12.01 25.22
CA LYS A 221 -16.78 -12.44 26.54
C LYS A 221 -16.80 -11.30 27.56
N THR A 222 -16.36 -10.11 27.19
CA THR A 222 -16.36 -8.95 28.09
C THR A 222 -17.78 -8.54 28.49
N LYS A 223 -18.75 -8.61 27.57
CA LYS A 223 -20.18 -8.37 27.85
C LYS A 223 -20.78 -9.47 28.74
N GLU A 224 -20.47 -10.74 28.49
CA GLU A 224 -20.92 -11.85 29.35
C GLU A 224 -20.36 -11.76 30.77
N TYR A 225 -19.07 -11.45 30.93
CA TYR A 225 -18.46 -11.21 32.25
C TYR A 225 -19.15 -10.06 32.99
N LYS A 226 -19.46 -8.94 32.32
CA LYS A 226 -20.19 -7.82 32.96
C LYS A 226 -21.60 -8.23 33.38
N ASN A 227 -22.29 -9.10 32.63
CA ASN A 227 -23.62 -9.56 32.98
C ASN A 227 -23.64 -10.58 34.15
N ILE A 228 -22.55 -11.32 34.37
CA ILE A 228 -22.46 -12.31 35.46
C ILE A 228 -22.11 -11.66 36.80
N PHE A 229 -21.34 -10.57 36.81
CA PHE A 229 -20.81 -9.95 38.04
C PHE A 229 -21.49 -8.64 38.44
N VAL A 230 -22.45 -8.14 37.66
CA VAL A 230 -23.19 -6.90 37.93
C VAL A 230 -24.72 -7.15 37.97
N GLY A 231 -25.14 -8.41 38.02
CA GLY A 231 -26.52 -8.86 38.16
C GLY A 231 -26.83 -9.40 39.55
#